data_AF-A0A0R2P0S1-F1
#
_entry.id   AF-A0A0R2P0S1-F1
#
_cell.length_a   1.000
_cell.length_b   1.000
_cell.length_c   1.000
_cell.angle_alpha   90.00
_cell.angle_beta   90.00
_cell.angle_gamma   90.00
#
_symmetry.space_group_name_H-M   'P 1'
#
loop_
_entity.id
_entity.type
_entity.pdbx_description
1 polymer ?
#
loop_
_entity_poly.entity_id
_entity_poly.type
_entity_poly.pdbx_seq_one_letter_code
_entity_poly.pdbx_strand_id
1 'polypeptide(L)' 'MPKIETFDASTFWKDAYAHQRGKLLKKVSVPDDQIIEMVNKKYVELPAALKYDIETSGITKKDLQ' A
#
# COMPACT_ATOMS: atom_id res chain seq x y z
N MET A 1 21.08 11.16 -9.39
CA MET A 1 19.67 10.75 -9.23
C MET A 1 19.59 9.93 -7.97
N PRO A 2 18.74 10.28 -6.99
CA PRO A 2 18.51 9.40 -5.85
C PRO A 2 17.96 8.07 -6.40
N LYS A 3 18.47 6.94 -5.92
CA LYS A 3 17.83 5.64 -6.18
C LYS A 3 16.44 5.73 -5.56
N ILE A 4 15.42 5.84 -6.40
CA ILE A 4 14.04 5.69 -5.95
C ILE A 4 13.94 4.22 -5.56
N GLU A 5 14.01 3.94 -4.25
CA GLU A 5 13.75 2.60 -3.75
C GLU A 5 12.26 2.33 -3.94
N THR A 6 11.93 1.36 -4.79
CA THR A 6 10.56 0.87 -4.97
C THR A 6 10.08 0.23 -3.67
N PHE A 7 8.91 0.63 -3.19
CA PHE A 7 8.33 0.07 -1.98
C PHE A 7 7.91 -1.39 -2.24
N ASP A 8 8.47 -2.35 -1.49
CA ASP A 8 8.05 -3.76 -1.57
C ASP A 8 6.68 -3.96 -0.91
N ALA A 9 5.66 -3.61 -1.68
CA ALA A 9 4.27 -3.67 -1.31
C ALA A 9 3.77 -5.09 -1.08
N SER A 10 4.30 -6.06 -1.82
CA SER A 10 3.89 -7.46 -1.75
C SER A 10 4.28 -8.09 -0.43
N THR A 11 5.53 -7.93 0.00
CA THR A 11 6.03 -8.40 1.29
C THR A 11 5.39 -7.60 2.42
N PHE A 12 5.28 -6.28 2.28
CA PHE A 12 4.56 -5.46 3.27
C PHE A 12 3.13 -5.96 3.48
N TRP A 13 2.36 -6.20 2.43
CA TRP A 13 0.95 -6.60 2.55
C TRP A 13 0.80 -7.94 3.26
N LYS A 14 1.73 -8.88 3.04
CA LYS A 14 1.72 -10.19 3.71
C LYS A 14 1.88 -10.06 5.22
N ASP A 15 2.79 -9.19 5.66
CA ASP A 15 3.17 -9.07 7.08
C ASP A 15 2.38 -7.98 7.82
N ALA A 16 1.74 -7.05 7.10
CA ALA A 16 1.04 -5.91 7.66
C ALA A 16 -0.33 -6.27 8.25
N TYR A 17 -0.68 -5.62 9.36
CA TYR A 17 -2.02 -5.62 9.91
C TYR A 17 -2.99 -4.76 9.06
N ALA A 18 -4.29 -5.00 9.20
CA ALA A 18 -5.33 -4.25 8.48
C ALA A 18 -5.21 -2.73 8.63
N HIS A 19 -4.86 -2.24 9.83
CA HIS A 19 -4.68 -0.80 10.07
C HIS A 19 -3.46 -0.22 9.30
N GLN A 20 -2.38 -0.98 9.14
CA GLN A 20 -1.18 -0.54 8.40
C GLN A 20 -1.46 -0.56 6.89
N ARG A 21 -2.18 -1.57 6.39
CA ARG A 21 -2.68 -1.60 5.01
C ARG A 21 -3.61 -0.42 4.74
N GLY A 22 -4.50 -0.09 5.69
CA GLY A 22 -5.37 1.06 5.59
C GLY A 22 -4.60 2.39 5.53
N LYS A 23 -3.59 2.58 6.40
CA LYS A 23 -2.68 3.74 6.34
C LYS A 23 -2.00 3.86 4.97
N LEU A 24 -1.53 2.75 4.41
CA LEU A 24 -0.90 2.72 3.08
C LEU A 24 -1.86 3.17 1.99
N LEU A 25 -3.05 2.56 1.93
CA LEU A 25 -4.08 2.89 0.96
C LEU A 25 -4.49 4.38 1.04
N LYS A 26 -4.60 4.91 2.26
CA LYS A 26 -4.89 6.33 2.49
C LYS A 26 -3.76 7.25 1.98
N LYS A 27 -2.50 6.86 2.16
CA LYS A 27 -1.34 7.63 1.66
C LYS A 27 -1.27 7.66 0.13
N VAL A 28 -1.82 6.65 -0.55
CA VAL A 28 -1.97 6.64 -2.03
C VAL A 28 -3.37 7.10 -2.48
N SER A 29 -4.03 7.92 -1.66
CA SER A 29 -5.29 8.60 -1.98
C SER A 29 -6.49 7.68 -2.25
N VAL A 30 -6.51 6.46 -1.71
CA VAL A 30 -7.72 5.61 -1.75
C VAL A 30 -8.76 6.18 -0.77
N PRO A 31 -10.01 6.36 -1.20
CA PRO A 31 -11.11 6.80 -0.35
C PRO A 31 -11.39 5.86 0.83
N ASP A 32 -11.73 6.41 2.01
CA ASP A 32 -11.92 5.64 3.25
C ASP A 32 -13.00 4.54 3.14
N ASP A 33 -14.05 4.75 2.35
CA ASP A 33 -15.10 3.78 2.04
C ASP A 33 -14.58 2.57 1.26
N GLN A 34 -13.63 2.80 0.33
CA GLN A 34 -13.00 1.72 -0.45
C GLN A 34 -11.91 1.00 0.34
N ILE A 35 -11.24 1.69 1.27
CA ILE A 35 -10.20 1.11 2.13
C ILE A 35 -10.74 -0.10 2.90
N ILE A 36 -11.93 0.01 3.50
CA ILE A 36 -12.54 -1.06 4.31
C ILE A 36 -12.67 -2.37 3.53
N GLU A 37 -13.02 -2.27 2.25
CA GLU A 37 -13.11 -3.44 1.36
C GLU A 37 -11.72 -3.95 0.95
N MET A 38 -10.80 -3.05 0.61
CA MET A 38 -9.49 -3.40 0.06
C MET A 38 -8.52 -3.97 1.09
N VAL A 39 -8.55 -3.53 2.37
CA VAL A 39 -7.60 -4.01 3.41
C VAL A 39 -7.70 -5.51 3.69
N ASN A 40 -8.86 -6.10 3.41
CA ASN A 40 -9.15 -7.52 3.60
C ASN A 40 -8.80 -8.38 2.38
N LYS A 41 -8.53 -7.76 1.22
CA LYS A 41 -8.12 -8.46 0.00
C LYS A 41 -6.66 -8.89 0.07
N LYS A 42 -6.32 -9.92 -0.70
CA LYS A 42 -4.91 -10.26 -0.96
C LYS A 42 -4.31 -9.18 -1.85
N TYR A 43 -3.01 -8.90 -1.69
CA TYR A 43 -2.32 -7.91 -2.52
C TYR A 43 -2.49 -8.17 -4.02
N VAL A 44 -2.47 -9.44 -4.44
CA VAL A 44 -2.64 -9.84 -5.85
C VAL A 44 -4.00 -9.46 -6.43
N GLU A 45 -5.03 -9.34 -5.58
CA GLU A 45 -6.41 -8.99 -5.94
C GLU A 45 -6.61 -7.46 -6.05
N LEU A 46 -5.62 -6.66 -5.64
CA LEU A 46 -5.67 -5.21 -5.81
C LEU A 46 -5.52 -4.82 -7.28
N PRO A 47 -6.18 -3.74 -7.73
CA PRO A 47 -6.03 -3.20 -9.08
C PRO A 47 -4.57 -2.95 -9.45
N ALA A 48 -4.20 -3.23 -10.71
CA ALA A 48 -2.83 -3.03 -11.19
C ALA A 48 -2.36 -1.58 -11.03
N ALA A 49 -3.24 -0.60 -11.30
CA ALA A 49 -2.95 0.82 -11.12
C ALA A 49 -2.60 1.16 -9.66
N LEU A 50 -3.41 0.66 -8.71
CA LEU A 50 -3.16 0.87 -7.29
C LEU A 50 -1.83 0.25 -6.83
N LYS A 51 -1.49 -0.93 -7.33
CA LYS A 51 -0.20 -1.57 -7.02
C LYS A 51 0.97 -0.72 -7.51
N TYR A 52 0.89 -0.20 -8.74
CA TYR A 52 1.89 0.72 -9.29
C TYR A 52 2.02 2.00 -8.45
N ASP A 53 0.90 2.61 -8.06
CA ASP A 53 0.89 3.81 -7.23
C ASP A 53 1.54 3.55 -5.87
N ILE A 54 1.25 2.41 -5.24
CA ILE A 54 1.89 1.99 -3.99
C ILE A 54 3.41 1.83 -4.17
N GLU A 55 3.85 1.07 -5.16
CA GLU A 55 5.26 0.73 -5.37
C GLU A 55 6.11 1.96 -5.76
N THR A 56 5.49 2.97 -6.38
CA THR A 56 6.14 4.22 -6.83
C THR A 56 5.86 5.44 -5.96
N SER A 57 5.06 5.30 -4.89
CA SER A 57 4.66 6.38 -3.99
C SER A 57 5.80 7.05 -3.21
N GLY A 58 6.97 6.41 -3.12
CA GLY A 58 8.07 6.84 -2.25
C GLY A 58 7.77 6.65 -0.75
N ILE A 59 6.70 5.94 -0.39
CA ILE A 59 6.36 5.61 1.00
C ILE A 59 7.38 4.61 1.56
N THR A 60 7.75 4.78 2.82
CA THR A 60 8.61 3.84 3.56
C THR A 60 7.82 3.09 4.62
N LYS A 61 8.33 1.94 5.10
CA LYS A 61 7.65 1.21 6.20
C LYS A 61 7.47 2.06 7.48
N LYS A 62 8.37 3.02 7.73
CA LYS A 62 8.31 3.93 8.89
C LYS A 62 7.08 4.84 8.84
N ASP A 63 6.59 5.15 7.65
CA ASP A 63 5.37 5.92 7.44
C ASP A 63 4.08 5.18 7.85
N LEU A 64 4.18 3.87 8.05
CA LEU A 64 3.05 2.95 8.20
C LEU A 64 3.03 2.25 9.57
N GLN A 65 4.03 2.52 10.44
CA GLN A 65 4.05 2.08 11.84
C GLN A 65 3.01 2.86 12.66
#